data_AF-A0A2N1MJF3-F1
#
_entry.id   AF-A0A2N1MJF3-F1
#
_cell.length_a   1.000
_cell.length_b   1.000
_cell.length_c   1.000
_cell.angle_alpha   90.00
_cell.angle_beta   90.00
_cell.angle_gamma   90.00
#
_symmetry.space_group_name_H-M   'P 1'
#
loop_
_entity.id
_entity.type
_entity.pdbx_description
1 polymer ?
#
loop_
_entity_poly.entity_id
_entity_poly.type
_entity_poly.pdbx_seq_one_letter_code
_entity_poly.pdbx_strand_id
1 'polypeptide(L)'
;MAAYFDTLNDEKYEGQSARFKDSVKLTQGLRKLFVEYTIFFVIPPFIRHYVPFFKNKADEVLKSMEFINQRLNAIIKSRREEIEKTPLDEPLPHDMLTSMIIKNTLRDDNYIQTGVEAMRTMSDTEIRINILDGIHTPYEKKSSNFCTIFVQVRVEI
;
A
#
# COMPACT_ATOMS: atom_id res chain seq x y z
N MET A 1 -19.49 -1.11 7.14
CA MET A 1 -18.10 -1.55 7.40
C MET A 1 -17.51 -0.94 8.67
N ALA A 2 -17.64 0.37 8.95
CA ALA A 2 -17.15 0.95 10.21
C ALA A 2 -17.88 0.41 11.46
N ALA A 3 -19.21 0.29 11.40
CA ALA A 3 -20.03 -0.13 12.53
C ALA A 3 -19.77 -1.56 13.06
N TYR A 4 -19.17 -2.45 12.27
CA TYR A 4 -18.88 -3.83 12.68
C TYR A 4 -17.58 -3.95 13.48
N PHE A 5 -16.62 -3.04 13.26
CA PHE A 5 -15.36 -3.03 14.00
C PHE A 5 -15.48 -2.30 15.35
N ASP A 6 -16.40 -1.34 15.45
CA ASP A 6 -16.67 -0.64 16.71
C ASP A 6 -17.28 -1.57 17.78
N THR A 7 -17.98 -2.64 17.39
CA THR A 7 -18.58 -3.62 18.31
C THR A 7 -17.59 -4.66 18.87
N LEU A 8 -16.36 -4.73 18.36
CA LEU A 8 -15.36 -5.73 18.78
C LEU A 8 -14.30 -5.17 19.74
N ASN A 9 -14.33 -3.87 20.04
CA ASN A 9 -13.22 -3.17 20.68
C ASN A 9 -13.71 -2.37 21.90
N ASP A 10 -14.15 -3.09 22.94
CA ASP A 10 -14.61 -2.49 24.21
C ASP A 10 -13.47 -1.89 25.06
N GLU A 11 -12.20 -2.16 24.73
CA GLU A 11 -11.04 -1.53 25.37
C GLU A 11 -10.30 -0.57 24.42
N LYS A 12 -10.74 0.69 24.36
CA LYS A 12 -10.03 1.75 23.62
C LYS A 12 -8.82 2.27 24.43
N TYR A 13 -7.65 1.67 24.23
CA TYR A 13 -6.37 2.27 24.63
C TYR A 13 -5.99 3.42 23.69
N GLU A 14 -5.58 4.57 24.24
CA GLU A 14 -5.32 5.83 23.51
C GLU A 14 -4.30 5.68 22.36
N GLY A 15 -3.29 4.82 22.53
CA GLY A 15 -2.31 4.50 21.47
C GLY A 15 -2.87 3.69 20.30
N GLN A 16 -3.90 2.86 20.53
CA GLN A 16 -4.58 2.09 19.48
C GLN A 16 -5.49 3.00 18.64
N SER A 17 -6.05 4.05 19.26
CA SER A 17 -6.84 5.08 18.58
C SER A 17 -6.01 5.88 17.57
N ALA A 18 -4.77 6.24 17.91
CA ALA A 18 -3.86 6.94 17.00
C ALA A 18 -3.46 6.08 15.79
N ARG A 19 -3.08 4.82 16.03
CA ARG A 19 -2.79 3.83 14.96
C ARG A 19 -4.00 3.60 14.05
N PHE A 20 -5.19 3.51 14.63
CA PHE A 20 -6.44 3.34 13.88
C PHE A 20 -6.78 4.59 13.05
N LYS A 21 -6.61 5.79 13.60
CA LYS A 21 -6.83 7.04 12.87
C LYS A 21 -5.87 7.18 11.69
N ASP A 22 -4.62 6.73 11.85
CA ASP A 22 -3.63 6.72 10.80
C ASP A 22 -3.94 5.68 9.71
N SER A 23 -4.45 4.50 10.07
CA SER A 23 -4.87 3.50 9.09
C SER A 23 -6.08 3.97 8.27
N VAL A 24 -7.07 4.60 8.91
CA VAL A 24 -8.23 5.19 8.20
C VAL A 24 -7.78 6.25 7.20
N LYS A 25 -6.86 7.15 7.59
CA LYS A 25 -6.29 8.15 6.68
C LYS A 25 -5.53 7.52 5.52
N LEU A 26 -4.76 6.45 5.76
CA LEU A 26 -4.05 5.73 4.72
C LEU A 26 -5.02 5.09 3.73
N THR A 27 -6.08 4.42 4.20
CA THR A 27 -7.10 3.82 3.34
C THR A 27 -7.84 4.88 2.52
N GLN A 28 -8.19 6.02 3.13
CA GLN A 28 -8.80 7.14 2.41
C GLN A 28 -7.86 7.72 1.35
N GLY A 29 -6.58 7.88 1.68
CA GLY A 29 -5.55 8.31 0.74
C GLY A 29 -5.42 7.37 -0.45
N LEU A 30 -5.37 6.05 -0.20
CA LEU A 30 -5.29 5.02 -1.25
C LEU A 30 -6.52 5.04 -2.17
N ARG A 31 -7.72 5.10 -1.59
CA ARG A 31 -8.97 5.20 -2.37
C ARG A 31 -8.95 6.43 -3.27
N LYS A 32 -8.55 7.57 -2.73
CA LYS A 32 -8.46 8.82 -3.47
C LYS A 32 -7.42 8.74 -4.57
N LEU A 33 -6.23 8.19 -4.27
CA LEU A 33 -5.18 7.96 -5.25
C LEU A 33 -5.72 7.15 -6.42
N PHE A 34 -6.35 6.00 -6.21
CA PHE A 34 -6.81 5.16 -7.32
C PHE A 34 -7.90 5.81 -8.18
N VAL A 35 -8.84 6.54 -7.57
CA VAL A 35 -9.92 7.21 -8.32
C VAL A 35 -9.38 8.43 -9.07
N GLU A 36 -8.62 9.29 -8.39
CA GLU A 36 -8.23 10.59 -8.92
C GLU A 36 -6.96 10.52 -9.76
N TYR A 37 -6.12 9.49 -9.65
CA TYR A 37 -4.93 9.30 -10.48
C TYR A 37 -5.25 9.13 -11.98
N THR A 38 -6.51 8.82 -12.31
CA THR A 38 -7.03 8.80 -13.70
C THR A 38 -6.78 10.12 -14.45
N ILE A 39 -6.75 11.27 -13.75
CA ILE A 39 -6.40 12.58 -14.34
C ILE A 39 -5.03 12.55 -15.02
N PHE A 40 -4.08 11.75 -14.54
CA PHE A 40 -2.73 11.69 -15.10
C PHE A 40 -2.67 10.97 -16.45
N PHE A 41 -3.64 10.11 -16.75
CA PHE A 41 -3.78 9.39 -18.01
C PHE A 41 -4.63 10.15 -19.04
N VAL A 42 -5.69 10.82 -18.59
CA VAL A 42 -6.66 11.47 -19.49
C VAL A 42 -6.26 12.90 -19.84
N ILE A 43 -5.71 13.65 -18.87
CA ILE A 43 -5.43 15.07 -19.05
C ILE A 43 -3.95 15.25 -19.41
N PRO A 44 -3.59 15.92 -20.51
CA PRO A 44 -2.19 16.21 -20.85
C PRO A 44 -1.47 17.02 -19.74
N PRO A 45 -0.13 16.88 -19.62
CA PRO A 45 0.65 17.63 -18.63
C PRO A 45 0.46 19.14 -18.71
N PHE A 46 0.33 19.67 -19.92
CA PHE A 46 0.09 21.10 -20.15
C PHE A 46 -1.18 21.59 -19.45
N ILE A 47 -2.31 20.93 -19.67
CA ILE A 47 -3.59 21.32 -19.07
C ILE A 47 -3.54 21.18 -17.54
N ARG A 48 -2.93 20.10 -17.03
CA ARG A 48 -2.73 19.89 -15.59
C ARG A 48 -1.83 20.94 -14.94
N HIS A 49 -0.91 21.56 -15.66
CA HIS A 49 -0.01 22.55 -15.08
C HIS A 49 -0.59 23.97 -15.09
N TYR A 50 -1.32 24.33 -16.16
CA TYR A 50 -1.71 25.72 -16.40
C TYR A 50 -3.17 26.03 -16.09
N VAL A 51 -4.08 25.06 -16.19
CA VAL A 51 -5.51 25.30 -15.90
C VAL A 51 -5.76 25.11 -14.40
N PRO A 52 -6.22 26.14 -13.65
CA PRO A 52 -6.29 26.10 -12.18
C PRO A 52 -7.08 24.90 -11.61
N PHE A 53 -8.18 24.51 -12.27
CA PHE A 53 -8.98 23.36 -11.84
C PHE A 53 -8.18 22.04 -11.87
N PHE A 54 -7.54 21.74 -13.00
CA PHE A 54 -6.76 20.52 -13.17
C PHE A 54 -5.46 20.56 -12.38
N LYS A 55 -4.85 21.73 -12.21
CA LYS A 55 -3.68 21.95 -11.37
C LYS A 55 -3.97 21.60 -9.92
N ASN A 56 -5.01 22.20 -9.34
CA ASN A 56 -5.37 21.94 -7.94
C ASN A 56 -5.66 20.45 -7.71
N LYS A 57 -6.32 19.79 -8.67
CA LYS A 57 -6.55 18.34 -8.62
C LYS A 57 -5.27 17.51 -8.72
N ALA A 58 -4.39 17.83 -9.66
CA ALA A 58 -3.11 17.15 -9.79
C ALA A 58 -2.25 17.29 -8.51
N ASP A 59 -2.17 18.50 -7.96
CA ASP A 59 -1.42 18.79 -6.72
C ASP A 59 -2.00 18.02 -5.51
N GLU A 60 -3.33 17.92 -5.43
CA GLU A 60 -4.02 17.16 -4.39
C GLU A 60 -3.73 15.65 -4.46
N VAL A 61 -3.67 15.09 -5.67
CA VAL A 61 -3.27 13.69 -5.90
C VAL A 61 -1.81 13.47 -5.55
N LEU A 62 -0.91 14.36 -5.98
CA LEU A 62 0.52 14.27 -5.67
C LEU A 62 0.78 14.32 -4.17
N LYS A 63 0.12 15.23 -3.45
CA LYS A 63 0.21 15.32 -1.98
C LYS A 63 -0.31 14.04 -1.29
N SER A 64 -1.38 13.45 -1.83
CA SER A 64 -1.90 12.18 -1.32
C SER A 64 -0.91 11.03 -1.56
N MET A 65 -0.28 10.99 -2.73
CA MET A 65 0.77 10.02 -3.07
C MET A 65 2.00 10.18 -2.18
N GLU A 66 2.43 11.41 -1.91
CA GLU A 66 3.53 11.71 -1.00
C GLU A 66 3.24 11.19 0.41
N PHE A 67 2.05 11.47 0.94
CA PHE A 67 1.62 10.97 2.25
C PHE A 67 1.66 9.44 2.31
N ILE A 68 1.11 8.76 1.31
CA ILE A 68 1.12 7.29 1.24
C ILE A 68 2.55 6.77 1.20
N ASN A 69 3.41 7.36 0.36
CA ASN A 69 4.81 6.95 0.24
C ASN A 69 5.56 7.12 1.57
N GLN A 70 5.37 8.23 2.27
CA GLN A 70 5.98 8.46 3.59
C GLN A 70 5.53 7.40 4.60
N ARG A 71 4.23 7.05 4.62
CA ARG A 71 3.69 6.04 5.54
C ARG A 71 4.21 4.64 5.22
N LEU A 72 4.22 4.23 3.97
CA LEU A 72 4.76 2.93 3.57
C LEU A 72 6.27 2.84 3.86
N ASN A 73 7.04 3.90 3.61
CA ASN A 73 8.45 3.95 3.96
C ASN A 73 8.68 3.78 5.47
N ALA A 74 7.87 4.43 6.31
CA ALA A 74 7.97 4.27 7.76
C ALA A 74 7.70 2.82 8.20
N ILE A 75 6.71 2.16 7.60
CA ILE A 75 6.39 0.75 7.86
C ILE A 75 7.55 -0.17 7.46
N ILE A 76 8.09 0.00 6.25
CA ILE A 76 9.20 -0.81 5.74
C ILE A 76 10.44 -0.65 6.63
N LYS A 77 10.81 0.60 6.95
CA LYS A 77 11.97 0.89 7.82
C LYS A 77 11.79 0.30 9.21
N SER A 78 10.64 0.51 9.84
CA SER A 78 10.34 -0.06 11.15
C SER A 78 10.48 -1.59 11.15
N ARG A 79 10.03 -2.26 10.09
CA ARG A 79 10.14 -3.72 9.97
C ARG A 79 11.58 -4.18 9.71
N ARG A 80 12.37 -3.44 8.93
CA ARG A 80 13.80 -3.72 8.76
C ARG A 80 14.53 -3.63 10.09
N GLU A 81 14.31 -2.57 10.85
CA GLU A 81 14.93 -2.39 12.17
C GLU A 81 14.54 -3.51 13.16
N GLU A 82 13.30 -4.00 13.09
CA GLU A 82 12.84 -5.15 13.87
C GLU A 82 13.63 -6.42 13.50
N ILE A 83 13.73 -6.72 12.20
CA ILE A 83 14.45 -7.89 11.67
C ILE A 83 15.96 -7.84 11.98
N GLU A 84 16.57 -6.66 11.91
CA GLU A 84 17.99 -6.46 12.22
C GLU A 84 18.30 -6.68 13.71
N LYS A 85 17.34 -6.39 14.60
CA LYS A 85 17.48 -6.60 16.05
C LYS A 85 17.20 -8.03 16.46
N THR A 86 16.40 -8.78 15.70
CA THR A 86 16.11 -10.19 15.97
C THR A 86 17.35 -11.06 15.74
N PRO A 87 17.78 -11.89 16.71
CA PRO A 87 18.89 -12.85 16.58
C PRO A 87 18.71 -13.92 15.49
N LEU A 88 19.81 -14.49 14.97
CA LEU A 88 19.80 -15.41 13.80
C LEU A 88 18.98 -16.69 13.98
N ASP A 89 18.94 -17.15 15.21
CA ASP A 89 18.26 -18.32 15.72
C ASP A 89 16.77 -18.10 16.01
N GLU A 90 16.31 -16.86 16.10
CA GLU A 90 14.90 -16.55 16.35
C GLU A 90 14.07 -16.53 15.06
N PRO A 91 12.85 -17.12 15.08
CA PRO A 91 11.98 -17.14 13.91
C PRO A 91 11.37 -15.75 13.66
N LEU A 92 11.26 -15.40 12.38
CA LEU A 92 10.55 -14.19 11.93
C LEU A 92 9.11 -14.52 11.50
N PRO A 93 8.18 -13.55 11.55
CA PRO A 93 6.83 -13.74 11.05
C PRO A 93 6.79 -14.02 9.53
N HIS A 94 6.00 -15.01 9.11
CA HIS A 94 5.81 -15.36 7.69
C HIS A 94 4.78 -14.45 6.99
N ASP A 95 4.99 -13.13 7.07
CA ASP A 95 4.15 -12.15 6.36
C ASP A 95 4.81 -11.65 5.07
N MET A 96 3.99 -11.10 4.17
CA MET A 96 4.43 -10.65 2.85
C MET A 96 5.56 -9.61 2.90
N LEU A 97 5.53 -8.68 3.86
CA LEU A 97 6.55 -7.63 4.00
C LEU A 97 7.87 -8.23 4.48
N THR A 98 7.81 -9.10 5.49
CA THR A 98 8.97 -9.82 6.02
C THR A 98 9.62 -10.67 4.92
N SER A 99 8.84 -11.44 4.17
CA SER A 99 9.33 -12.24 3.04
C SER A 99 10.02 -11.39 1.97
N MET A 100 9.48 -10.21 1.64
CA MET A 100 10.11 -9.28 0.70
C MET A 100 11.44 -8.71 1.21
N ILE A 101 11.53 -8.42 2.52
CA ILE A 101 12.74 -7.86 3.14
C ILE A 101 13.86 -8.90 3.24
N ILE A 102 13.54 -10.12 3.68
CA ILE A 102 14.53 -11.17 3.92
C ILE A 102 14.92 -11.93 2.64
N LYS A 103 14.19 -11.72 1.53
CA LYS A 103 14.51 -12.36 0.26
C LYS A 103 15.97 -12.12 -0.11
N ASN A 104 16.67 -13.19 -0.51
CA ASN A 104 18.10 -13.15 -0.85
C ASN A 104 19.04 -12.79 0.33
N THR A 105 18.57 -12.92 1.57
CA THR A 105 19.42 -12.81 2.77
C THR A 105 19.67 -14.20 3.38
N LEU A 106 20.57 -14.28 4.37
CA LEU A 106 20.80 -15.52 5.14
C LEU A 106 19.55 -16.03 5.88
N ARG A 107 18.50 -15.20 5.98
CA ARG A 107 17.22 -15.56 6.58
C ARG A 107 16.16 -16.01 5.57
N ASP A 108 16.49 -16.02 4.27
CA ASP A 108 15.61 -16.59 3.26
C ASP A 108 15.70 -18.12 3.34
N ASP A 109 14.56 -18.78 3.54
CA ASP A 109 14.48 -20.25 3.54
C ASP A 109 15.01 -20.88 2.24
N ASN A 110 14.98 -20.12 1.13
CA ASN A 110 15.46 -20.53 -0.19
C ASN A 110 16.81 -19.87 -0.55
N TYR A 111 17.62 -19.48 0.43
CA TYR A 111 18.92 -18.86 0.18
C TYR A 111 19.84 -19.82 -0.58
N ILE A 112 20.22 -19.45 -1.81
CA ILE A 112 21.24 -20.16 -2.59
C ILE A 112 22.49 -19.28 -2.58
N GLN A 113 23.60 -19.82 -2.07
CA GLN A 113 24.89 -19.13 -2.10
C GLN A 113 25.50 -19.20 -3.50
N THR A 114 24.84 -18.58 -4.49
CA THR A 114 25.37 -18.44 -5.85
C THR A 114 26.34 -17.27 -5.89
N GLY A 115 27.57 -17.54 -6.32
CA GLY A 115 28.62 -16.54 -6.47
C GLY A 115 28.24 -15.44 -7.45
N VAL A 116 28.01 -14.26 -6.90
CA VAL A 116 28.07 -12.95 -7.57
C VAL A 116 26.86 -12.57 -8.45
N GLU A 117 26.26 -11.42 -8.11
CA GLU A 117 25.27 -10.61 -8.84
C GLU A 117 23.79 -11.03 -8.95
N ALA A 118 23.41 -12.31 -8.86
CA ALA A 118 22.00 -12.70 -9.12
C ALA A 118 21.00 -12.45 -7.95
N MET A 119 21.48 -12.10 -6.75
CA MET A 119 20.66 -12.12 -5.52
C MET A 119 20.86 -10.88 -4.66
N ARG A 120 20.65 -9.68 -5.23
CA ARG A 120 20.55 -8.48 -4.38
C ARG A 120 19.25 -8.49 -3.57
N THR A 121 19.29 -7.92 -2.37
CA THR A 121 18.09 -7.66 -1.59
C THR A 121 17.23 -6.60 -2.27
N MET A 122 15.92 -6.67 -2.08
CA MET A 122 14.99 -5.66 -2.57
C MET A 122 15.20 -4.34 -1.84
N SER A 123 15.22 -3.21 -2.56
CA SER A 123 15.29 -1.88 -1.96
C SER A 123 13.94 -1.44 -1.40
N ASP A 124 13.94 -0.46 -0.49
CA ASP A 124 12.69 0.07 0.10
C ASP A 124 11.72 0.61 -0.95
N THR A 125 12.24 1.18 -2.04
CA THR A 125 11.41 1.67 -3.15
C THR A 125 10.72 0.54 -3.89
N GLU A 126 11.43 -0.56 -4.15
CA GLU A 126 10.85 -1.72 -4.84
C GLU A 126 9.83 -2.45 -3.96
N ILE A 127 10.14 -2.61 -2.66
CA ILE A 127 9.19 -3.15 -1.68
C ILE A 127 7.93 -2.28 -1.65
N ARG A 128 8.08 -0.95 -1.58
CA ARG A 128 6.96 -0.01 -1.59
C ARG A 128 6.11 -0.14 -2.87
N ILE A 129 6.74 -0.25 -4.03
CA ILE A 129 6.04 -0.43 -5.32
C ILE A 129 5.27 -1.76 -5.32
N ASN A 130 5.87 -2.86 -4.86
CA ASN A 130 5.20 -4.16 -4.78
C ASN A 130 4.01 -4.15 -3.80
N ILE A 131 4.14 -3.46 -2.66
CA ILE A 131 3.01 -3.28 -1.73
C ILE A 131 1.89 -2.48 -2.38
N LEU A 132 2.21 -1.38 -3.05
CA LEU A 132 1.22 -0.55 -3.74
C LEU A 132 0.51 -1.32 -4.86
N ASP A 133 1.25 -2.11 -5.66
CA ASP A 133 0.69 -2.96 -6.71
C ASP A 133 -0.24 -4.05 -6.15
N GLY A 134 0.21 -4.72 -5.08
CA GLY A 134 -0.59 -5.70 -4.35
C GLY A 134 -1.87 -5.12 -3.74
N ILE A 135 -1.91 -3.82 -3.41
CA ILE A 135 -3.12 -3.12 -2.95
C ILE A 135 -3.99 -2.67 -4.13
N HIS A 136 -3.39 -2.21 -5.23
CA HIS A 136 -4.11 -1.71 -6.40
C HIS A 136 -4.86 -2.80 -7.15
N THR A 137 -4.22 -3.95 -7.38
CA THR A 137 -4.79 -5.05 -8.19
C THR A 137 -6.12 -5.59 -7.62
N PRO A 138 -6.27 -5.86 -6.31
CA PRO A 138 -7.55 -6.26 -5.73
C PRO A 138 -8.61 -5.15 -5.76
N TYR A 139 -8.20 -3.87 -5.67
CA TYR A 139 -9.12 -2.74 -5.73
C TYR A 139 -9.79 -2.64 -7.10
N GLU A 140 -9.02 -2.73 -8.17
CA GLU A 140 -9.51 -2.75 -9.56
C GLU A 140 -10.39 -3.99 -9.84
N LYS A 141 -9.93 -5.19 -9.45
CA LYS A 141 -10.69 -6.43 -9.67
C LYS A 141 -12.02 -6.45 -8.92
N LYS A 142 -12.06 -5.98 -7.66
CA LYS A 142 -13.32 -5.87 -6.91
C LYS A 142 -14.23 -4.81 -7.53
N SER A 143 -13.70 -3.64 -7.90
CA SER A 143 -14.46 -2.59 -8.58
C SER A 143 -15.09 -3.11 -9.88
N SER A 144 -14.31 -3.83 -10.69
CA SER A 144 -14.76 -4.48 -11.92
C SER A 144 -15.87 -5.50 -11.66
N ASN A 145 -15.69 -6.40 -10.68
CA ASN A 145 -16.69 -7.40 -10.33
C ASN A 145 -17.99 -6.78 -9.77
N PHE A 146 -17.90 -5.71 -8.97
CA PHE A 146 -19.08 -4.98 -8.50
C PHE A 146 -19.84 -4.32 -9.67
N CYS A 147 -19.11 -3.74 -10.64
CA CYS A 147 -19.71 -3.11 -11.81
C CYS A 147 -20.47 -4.14 -12.66
N THR A 148 -19.92 -5.35 -12.85
CA THR A 148 -20.59 -6.44 -13.59
C THR A 148 -21.89 -6.88 -12.91
N ILE A 149 -21.92 -6.99 -11.57
CA ILE A 149 -23.13 -7.36 -10.83
C ILE A 149 -24.22 -6.28 -10.99
N PHE A 150 -23.86 -4.99 -10.89
CA PHE A 150 -24.83 -3.91 -11.06
C PHE A 150 -25.34 -3.78 -12.50
N VAL A 151 -24.52 -4.07 -13.51
CA VAL A 151 -24.96 -4.10 -14.92
C VAL A 151 -25.87 -5.31 -15.17
N GLN A 152 -25.54 -6.50 -14.64
CA GLN A 152 -26.37 -7.70 -14.76
C GLN A 152 -27.76 -7.49 -14.13
N VAL A 153 -27.82 -6.92 -12.91
CA VAL A 153 -29.07 -6.62 -12.20
C VAL A 153 -29.90 -5.54 -12.92
N ARG A 154 -29.27 -4.64 -13.69
CA ARG A 154 -29.98 -3.61 -14.46
C ARG A 154 -30.46 -4.09 -15.84
N VAL A 155 -29.93 -5.21 -16.34
CA VAL A 155 -30.38 -5.85 -17.59
C VAL A 155 -31.49 -6.87 -17.31
N GLU A 156 -31.63 -7.33 -16.07
CA GLU A 156 -32.65 -8.31 -15.64
C GLU A 156 -33.89 -7.67 -14.97
N ILE A 157 -34.05 -6.34 -15.03
CA ILE A 157 -35.26 -5.58 -14.65
C ILE A 157 -35.75 -4.79 -15.86
#